data_AF-A0A1U7LVM3-F1
#
_entry.id   AF-A0A1U7LVM3-F1
#
_cell.length_a   1.000
_cell.length_b   1.000
_cell.length_c   1.000
_cell.angle_alpha   90.00
_cell.angle_beta   90.00
_cell.angle_gamma   90.00
#
_symmetry.space_group_name_H-M   'P 1'
#
loop_
_entity.id
_entity.type
_entity.pdbx_description
1 polymer ?
#
loop_
_entity_poly.entity_id
_entity_poly.type
_entity_poly.pdbx_seq_one_letter_code
_entity_poly.pdbx_strand_id
1 'polypeptide(L)'
;MWRSSRLFSTMSKFLIPKATPSLNVKGAFSHSKDISLETTKILSDLLERDFKEHSILINKIGLHSHLSHHLLACYSFGVPSKRLAEIYEVDKKDHKLPRGKFHQDFKWGDKITFNNYDYYPDLANFFAQQAEKLGSIAAVEKYVFGDEHDMFKRFMSGAYHCLIHIGYGIEFDLPIMVVEGLAETALHKPTVGALYPDDISKLSLENENLTTEEIVRQVVDDKRFDNMLSFSDSPKLNVVMKNPDLVLEYASKWSVDETNLEEKANELIHLAVVVFAGAQRPDKDLNLDFFLMHTLTSSLFLPSYINALSKKNAVKLLKAKFALDLAYWVSRGRPSIDLTVAEKMGAKYSWDEIIKIGNESRDDHVPKVVRAAKFAEVRCGDKEGIYRGIAAMTVVKITVEGGRYNQDGVGFDECWQDIPARKY
;
A
#
# COMPACT_ATOMS: atom_id res chain seq x y z
N MET A 1 -62.88 2.57 -11.53
CA MET A 1 -61.80 3.35 -10.91
C MET A 1 -60.58 2.45 -10.76
N TRP A 2 -59.75 2.34 -11.81
CA TRP A 2 -58.50 1.59 -11.76
C TRP A 2 -57.38 2.59 -11.48
N ARG A 3 -56.79 2.56 -10.29
CA ARG A 3 -55.53 3.26 -9.99
C ARG A 3 -54.41 2.24 -10.01
N SER A 4 -53.61 2.29 -11.07
CA SER A 4 -52.33 1.60 -11.16
C SER A 4 -51.35 2.21 -10.16
N SER A 5 -50.98 1.49 -9.12
CA SER A 5 -49.77 1.78 -8.35
C SER A 5 -48.56 1.36 -9.18
N ARG A 6 -47.91 2.33 -9.84
CA ARG A 6 -46.54 2.14 -10.33
C ARG A 6 -45.61 2.04 -9.12
N LEU A 7 -45.30 0.82 -8.70
CA LEU A 7 -44.09 0.54 -7.94
C LEU A 7 -42.91 0.70 -8.89
N PHE A 8 -42.28 1.88 -8.88
CA PHE A 8 -40.94 2.03 -9.43
C PHE A 8 -39.98 1.28 -8.49
N SER A 9 -39.75 0.00 -8.79
CA SER A 9 -38.51 -0.67 -8.39
C SER A 9 -37.38 -0.03 -9.19
N THR A 10 -36.79 1.05 -8.67
CA THR A 10 -35.46 1.47 -9.11
C THR A 10 -34.48 0.38 -8.67
N MET A 11 -34.30 -0.65 -9.50
CA MET A 11 -33.06 -1.41 -9.45
C MET A 11 -31.96 -0.38 -9.66
N SER A 12 -31.18 -0.12 -8.61
CA SER A 12 -30.00 0.72 -8.69
C SER A 12 -29.17 0.21 -9.87
N LYS A 13 -29.03 1.03 -10.92
CA LYS A 13 -28.28 0.65 -12.12
C LYS A 13 -26.84 0.39 -11.69
N PHE A 14 -26.32 -0.79 -12.01
CA PHE A 14 -24.92 -1.12 -11.78
C PHE A 14 -24.04 -0.13 -12.54
N LEU A 15 -23.27 0.67 -11.81
CA LEU A 15 -22.40 1.68 -12.37
C LEU A 15 -20.97 1.14 -12.51
N ILE A 16 -20.41 1.24 -13.71
CA ILE A 16 -19.01 0.89 -13.98
C ILE A 16 -18.25 2.21 -14.15
N PRO A 17 -17.34 2.56 -13.22
CA PRO A 17 -16.55 3.77 -13.33
C PRO A 17 -15.53 3.70 -14.48
N LYS A 18 -15.01 4.87 -14.89
CA LYS A 18 -13.93 4.98 -15.88
C LYS A 18 -12.70 4.15 -15.45
N ALA A 19 -12.16 3.37 -16.39
CA ALA A 19 -10.98 2.53 -16.19
C ALA A 19 -9.76 2.92 -17.07
N THR A 20 -9.86 4.01 -17.84
CA THR A 20 -8.75 4.48 -18.69
C THR A 20 -7.79 5.37 -17.90
N PRO A 21 -6.49 5.00 -17.79
CA PRO A 21 -5.54 5.76 -16.98
C PRO A 21 -5.13 7.08 -17.63
N SER A 22 -4.86 8.08 -16.79
CA SER A 22 -4.09 9.27 -17.12
C SER A 22 -2.63 9.06 -16.77
N LEU A 23 -1.72 9.52 -17.64
CA LEU A 23 -0.27 9.43 -17.41
C LEU A 23 0.34 10.75 -16.90
N ASN A 24 -0.48 11.81 -16.80
CA ASN A 24 -0.06 13.17 -16.49
C ASN A 24 -0.70 13.65 -15.18
N VAL A 25 -0.52 12.89 -14.10
CA VAL A 25 -0.98 13.27 -12.77
C VAL A 25 0.18 13.83 -11.94
N LYS A 26 -0.08 14.93 -11.22
CA LYS A 26 0.95 15.57 -10.39
C LYS A 26 1.35 14.66 -9.23
N GLY A 27 2.65 14.49 -9.02
CA GLY A 27 3.19 13.61 -7.97
C GLY A 27 3.07 12.12 -8.27
N ALA A 28 2.71 11.73 -9.50
CA ALA A 28 2.71 10.35 -9.96
C ALA A 28 4.13 9.87 -10.33
N PHE A 29 4.29 8.55 -10.45
CA PHE A 29 5.47 7.93 -11.04
C PHE A 29 5.70 8.40 -12.48
N SER A 30 6.98 8.51 -12.87
CA SER A 30 7.33 8.83 -14.26
C SER A 30 7.15 7.62 -15.16
N HIS A 31 6.02 7.57 -15.85
CA HIS A 31 5.64 6.49 -16.76
C HIS A 31 6.60 6.33 -17.95
N SER A 32 6.78 5.08 -18.41
CA SER A 32 7.57 4.79 -19.61
C SER A 32 6.97 5.46 -20.86
N LYS A 33 7.86 5.95 -21.73
CA LYS A 33 7.48 6.52 -23.04
C LYS A 33 7.02 5.44 -24.04
N ASP A 34 7.28 4.17 -23.73
CA ASP A 34 6.94 3.03 -24.58
C ASP A 34 5.48 2.58 -24.42
N ILE A 35 4.72 3.20 -23.52
CA ILE A 35 3.30 2.94 -23.35
C ILE A 35 2.54 3.31 -24.63
N SER A 36 1.97 2.29 -25.28
CA SER A 36 1.18 2.45 -26.49
C SER A 36 -0.32 2.56 -26.20
N LEU A 37 -1.07 3.16 -27.14
CA LEU A 37 -2.53 3.20 -27.07
C LEU A 37 -3.16 1.80 -27.01
N GLU A 38 -2.54 0.81 -27.67
CA GLU A 38 -2.99 -0.58 -27.62
C GLU A 38 -2.86 -1.14 -26.20
N THR A 39 -1.69 -0.96 -25.57
CA THR A 39 -1.45 -1.38 -24.19
C THR A 39 -2.44 -0.69 -23.23
N THR A 40 -2.71 0.61 -23.40
CA THR A 40 -3.68 1.35 -22.58
C THR A 40 -5.10 0.81 -22.72
N LYS A 41 -5.53 0.45 -23.93
CA LYS A 41 -6.85 -0.16 -24.17
C LYS A 41 -6.96 -1.52 -23.48
N ILE A 42 -5.97 -2.40 -23.67
CA ILE A 42 -5.95 -3.71 -23.04
C ILE A 42 -5.95 -3.59 -21.51
N LEU A 43 -5.16 -2.68 -20.93
CA LEU A 43 -5.22 -2.43 -19.48
C LEU A 43 -6.63 -2.02 -19.04
N SER A 44 -7.24 -1.06 -19.73
CA SER A 44 -8.58 -0.57 -19.38
C SER A 44 -9.62 -1.70 -19.42
N ASP A 45 -9.59 -2.52 -20.47
CA ASP A 45 -10.49 -3.66 -20.63
C ASP A 45 -10.31 -4.70 -19.52
N LEU A 46 -9.06 -4.99 -19.13
CA LEU A 46 -8.74 -5.94 -18.06
C LEU A 46 -9.18 -5.44 -16.69
N LEU A 47 -8.99 -4.16 -16.37
CA LEU A 47 -9.46 -3.55 -15.12
C LEU A 47 -11.00 -3.55 -15.06
N GLU A 48 -11.67 -3.18 -16.15
CA GLU A 48 -13.14 -3.25 -16.20
C GLU A 48 -13.66 -4.67 -16.04
N ARG A 49 -12.96 -5.65 -16.63
CA ARG A 49 -13.32 -7.05 -16.54
C ARG A 49 -13.16 -7.55 -15.11
N ASP A 50 -12.04 -7.24 -14.46
CA ASP A 50 -11.79 -7.61 -13.06
C ASP A 50 -12.89 -7.06 -12.15
N PHE A 51 -13.19 -5.76 -12.29
CA PHE A 51 -14.26 -5.10 -11.55
C PHE A 51 -15.61 -5.80 -11.74
N LYS A 52 -15.95 -6.24 -12.96
CA LYS A 52 -17.25 -6.88 -13.25
C LYS A 52 -17.32 -8.31 -12.71
N GLU A 53 -16.21 -9.05 -12.78
CA GLU A 53 -16.21 -10.50 -12.58
C GLU A 53 -15.82 -10.91 -11.15
N HIS A 54 -14.91 -10.18 -10.49
CA HIS A 54 -14.28 -10.61 -9.24
C HIS A 54 -14.61 -9.70 -8.05
N SER A 55 -14.42 -10.26 -6.85
CA SER A 55 -14.37 -9.48 -5.62
C SER A 55 -12.98 -8.86 -5.46
N ILE A 56 -12.88 -7.70 -4.80
CA ILE A 56 -11.59 -7.13 -4.39
C ILE A 56 -10.82 -8.05 -3.41
N LEU A 57 -11.52 -9.03 -2.82
CA LEU A 57 -10.95 -10.07 -1.95
C LEU A 57 -10.83 -11.38 -2.72
N ILE A 58 -9.71 -12.09 -2.55
CA ILE A 58 -9.49 -13.39 -3.19
C ILE A 58 -10.16 -14.56 -2.44
N ASN A 59 -10.47 -14.36 -1.14
CA ASN A 59 -11.07 -15.40 -0.29
C ASN A 59 -11.86 -14.81 0.90
N LYS A 60 -12.60 -15.67 1.62
CA LYS A 60 -13.45 -15.26 2.76
C LYS A 60 -12.69 -15.00 4.06
N ILE A 61 -11.38 -15.23 4.10
CA ILE A 61 -10.53 -14.87 5.25
C ILE A 61 -9.96 -13.45 5.12
N GLY A 62 -10.27 -12.75 4.02
CA GLY A 62 -9.98 -11.33 3.86
C GLY A 62 -8.64 -11.02 3.19
N LEU A 63 -8.06 -11.96 2.43
CA LEU A 63 -6.90 -11.67 1.59
C LEU A 63 -7.33 -10.88 0.35
N HIS A 64 -6.47 -9.97 -0.08
CA HIS A 64 -6.71 -9.01 -1.15
C HIS A 64 -6.34 -9.55 -2.51
N SER A 65 -6.97 -8.98 -3.53
CA SER A 65 -6.49 -9.08 -4.90
C SER A 65 -5.33 -8.13 -5.16
N HIS A 66 -4.31 -8.64 -5.81
CA HIS A 66 -3.16 -7.85 -6.25
C HIS A 66 -3.12 -7.68 -7.77
N LEU A 67 -4.09 -8.26 -8.49
CA LEU A 67 -4.13 -8.31 -9.95
C LEU A 67 -4.06 -6.91 -10.58
N SER A 68 -4.97 -6.00 -10.19
CA SER A 68 -4.98 -4.63 -10.70
C SER A 68 -3.69 -3.88 -10.36
N HIS A 69 -3.10 -4.14 -9.19
CA HIS A 69 -1.82 -3.53 -8.82
C HIS A 69 -0.66 -4.04 -9.68
N HIS A 70 -0.63 -5.35 -9.98
CA HIS A 70 0.38 -5.97 -10.84
C HIS A 70 0.29 -5.42 -12.28
N LEU A 71 -0.93 -5.36 -12.83
CA LEU A 71 -1.19 -4.79 -14.15
C LEU A 71 -0.71 -3.34 -14.25
N LEU A 72 -1.12 -2.50 -13.30
CA LEU A 72 -0.76 -1.08 -13.29
C LEU A 72 0.75 -0.87 -13.06
N ALA A 73 1.36 -1.70 -12.21
CA ALA A 73 2.79 -1.62 -11.97
C ALA A 73 3.59 -1.92 -13.24
N CYS A 74 3.33 -3.05 -13.90
CA CYS A 74 3.99 -3.42 -15.14
C CYS A 74 3.66 -2.44 -16.28
N TYR A 75 2.40 -1.99 -16.38
CA TYR A 75 1.98 -0.98 -17.34
C TYR A 75 2.82 0.30 -17.24
N SER A 76 3.12 0.76 -16.02
CA SER A 76 3.94 1.97 -15.82
C SER A 76 5.35 1.88 -16.40
N PHE A 77 5.88 0.66 -16.56
CA PHE A 77 7.17 0.39 -17.20
C PHE A 77 7.08 0.17 -18.71
N GLY A 78 5.90 0.27 -19.32
CA GLY A 78 5.74 0.15 -20.77
C GLY A 78 5.79 -1.29 -21.29
N VAL A 79 5.38 -2.27 -20.48
CA VAL A 79 5.30 -3.66 -20.96
C VAL A 79 4.32 -3.78 -22.15
N PRO A 80 4.54 -4.74 -23.08
CA PRO A 80 3.63 -4.94 -24.20
C PRO A 80 2.26 -5.47 -23.73
N SER A 81 1.21 -5.21 -24.52
CA SER A 81 -0.17 -5.67 -24.28
C SER A 81 -0.26 -7.18 -23.95
N LYS A 82 0.51 -7.99 -24.67
CA LYS A 82 0.62 -9.45 -24.43
C LYS A 82 1.00 -9.77 -22.98
N ARG A 83 1.94 -9.03 -22.39
CA ARG A 83 2.39 -9.27 -21.01
C ARG A 83 1.29 -8.96 -20.00
N LEU A 84 0.51 -7.89 -20.21
CA LEU A 84 -0.64 -7.58 -19.35
C LEU A 84 -1.71 -8.68 -19.41
N ALA A 85 -1.99 -9.21 -20.61
CA ALA A 85 -2.91 -10.33 -20.76
C ALA A 85 -2.41 -11.60 -20.05
N GLU A 86 -1.10 -11.90 -20.13
CA GLU A 86 -0.49 -13.03 -19.40
C GLU A 86 -0.60 -12.87 -17.88
N ILE A 87 -0.33 -11.67 -17.36
CA ILE A 87 -0.50 -11.36 -15.92
C ILE A 87 -1.95 -11.62 -15.51
N TYR A 88 -2.92 -11.09 -16.26
CA TYR A 88 -4.34 -11.28 -15.95
C TYR A 88 -4.72 -12.76 -15.90
N GLU A 89 -4.30 -13.56 -16.88
CA GLU A 89 -4.63 -14.98 -16.95
C GLU A 89 -3.98 -15.81 -15.83
N VAL A 90 -2.83 -15.38 -15.30
CA VAL A 90 -2.17 -16.03 -14.16
C VAL A 90 -2.82 -15.61 -12.86
N ASP A 91 -2.83 -14.31 -12.55
CA ASP A 91 -3.21 -13.79 -11.24
C ASP A 91 -4.72 -13.98 -10.98
N LYS A 92 -5.58 -13.93 -12.01
CA LYS A 92 -7.01 -14.21 -11.82
C LYS A 92 -7.29 -15.62 -11.28
N LYS A 93 -6.34 -16.56 -11.42
CA LYS A 93 -6.50 -17.91 -10.87
C LYS A 93 -6.52 -17.90 -9.35
N ASP A 94 -5.95 -16.89 -8.71
CA ASP A 94 -5.95 -16.76 -7.25
C ASP A 94 -7.28 -16.18 -6.73
N HIS A 95 -8.06 -15.49 -7.58
CA HIS A 95 -9.43 -15.10 -7.26
C HIS A 95 -10.34 -16.31 -7.12
N LYS A 96 -10.71 -16.64 -5.88
CA LYS A 96 -11.71 -17.69 -5.60
C LYS A 96 -13.11 -17.11 -5.35
N LEU A 97 -13.23 -15.79 -5.28
CA LEU A 97 -14.50 -15.10 -5.02
C LEU A 97 -14.96 -14.32 -6.26
N PRO A 98 -16.19 -14.58 -6.75
CA PRO A 98 -16.80 -13.71 -7.75
C PRO A 98 -17.19 -12.36 -7.11
N ARG A 99 -17.52 -11.36 -7.93
CA ARG A 99 -18.03 -10.05 -7.46
C ARG A 99 -19.21 -10.18 -6.50
N GLY A 100 -20.07 -11.18 -6.69
CA GLY A 100 -21.26 -11.43 -5.86
C GLY A 100 -22.53 -10.78 -6.42
N LYS A 101 -23.62 -10.88 -5.66
CA LYS A 101 -24.94 -10.32 -5.99
C LYS A 101 -25.27 -9.17 -5.06
N PHE A 102 -26.10 -8.24 -5.52
CA PHE A 102 -26.64 -7.18 -4.67
C PHE A 102 -27.58 -7.72 -3.60
N HIS A 103 -27.58 -7.05 -2.45
CA HIS A 103 -28.38 -7.37 -1.29
C HIS A 103 -29.50 -6.33 -1.12
N GLN A 104 -30.73 -6.80 -0.93
CA GLN A 104 -31.89 -5.90 -0.76
C GLN A 104 -31.88 -5.15 0.57
N ASP A 105 -31.15 -5.66 1.55
CA ASP A 105 -31.04 -5.11 2.89
C ASP A 105 -29.81 -4.20 3.09
N PHE A 106 -29.05 -3.93 2.02
CA PHE A 106 -27.90 -3.04 2.09
C PHE A 106 -28.27 -1.65 2.61
N LYS A 107 -27.52 -1.19 3.61
CA LYS A 107 -27.61 0.16 4.18
C LYS A 107 -26.21 0.67 4.51
N TRP A 108 -25.82 1.77 3.88
CA TRP A 108 -24.59 2.49 4.27
C TRP A 108 -24.64 2.82 5.76
N GLY A 109 -23.53 2.58 6.45
CA GLY A 109 -23.40 2.85 7.88
C GLY A 109 -23.86 1.72 8.82
N ASP A 110 -24.53 0.68 8.32
CA ASP A 110 -25.03 -0.42 9.16
C ASP A 110 -23.91 -1.37 9.59
N LYS A 111 -23.87 -1.75 10.87
CA LYS A 111 -22.86 -2.64 11.45
C LYS A 111 -22.77 -3.98 10.73
N ILE A 112 -23.85 -4.44 10.12
CA ILE A 112 -23.93 -5.70 9.37
C ILE A 112 -23.19 -5.60 8.02
N THR A 113 -23.17 -4.42 7.40
CA THR A 113 -22.51 -4.17 6.12
C THR A 113 -20.99 -4.02 6.29
N PHE A 114 -20.54 -3.39 7.36
CA PHE A 114 -19.10 -3.26 7.65
C PHE A 114 -18.53 -4.59 8.13
N ASN A 115 -17.29 -4.89 7.74
CA ASN A 115 -16.61 -6.15 8.07
C ASN A 115 -17.27 -7.42 7.50
N ASN A 116 -18.18 -7.29 6.54
CA ASN A 116 -18.85 -8.41 5.91
C ASN A 116 -18.58 -8.41 4.40
N TYR A 117 -17.70 -9.32 3.99
CA TYR A 117 -17.20 -9.44 2.63
C TYR A 117 -18.28 -9.74 1.59
N ASP A 118 -19.41 -10.31 2.01
CA ASP A 118 -20.52 -10.60 1.11
C ASP A 118 -21.16 -9.28 0.58
N TYR A 119 -21.04 -8.14 1.27
CA TYR A 119 -21.56 -6.83 0.84
C TYR A 119 -20.63 -6.03 -0.09
N TYR A 120 -19.51 -6.61 -0.54
CA TYR A 120 -18.63 -5.97 -1.53
C TYR A 120 -19.37 -5.36 -2.74
N PRO A 121 -20.27 -6.08 -3.47
CA PRO A 121 -20.90 -5.53 -4.66
C PRO A 121 -21.76 -4.30 -4.35
N ASP A 122 -22.45 -4.29 -3.21
CA ASP A 122 -23.29 -3.18 -2.77
C ASP A 122 -22.47 -1.96 -2.39
N LEU A 123 -21.39 -2.16 -1.62
CA LEU A 123 -20.45 -1.10 -1.24
C LEU A 123 -19.79 -0.48 -2.47
N ALA A 124 -19.30 -1.30 -3.40
CA ALA A 124 -18.69 -0.82 -4.63
C ALA A 124 -19.69 -0.03 -5.49
N ASN A 125 -20.93 -0.49 -5.61
CA ASN A 125 -21.95 0.28 -6.34
C ASN A 125 -22.35 1.59 -5.63
N PHE A 126 -22.46 1.56 -4.29
CA PHE A 126 -22.68 2.78 -3.50
C PHE A 126 -21.57 3.79 -3.75
N PHE A 127 -20.31 3.39 -3.61
CA PHE A 127 -19.18 4.29 -3.82
C PHE A 127 -19.02 4.72 -5.28
N ALA A 128 -19.40 3.90 -6.26
CA ALA A 128 -19.48 4.31 -7.65
C ALA A 128 -20.42 5.51 -7.82
N GLN A 129 -21.62 5.46 -7.24
CA GLN A 129 -22.57 6.58 -7.27
C GLN A 129 -22.04 7.81 -6.53
N GLN A 130 -21.33 7.61 -5.42
CA GLN A 130 -20.72 8.72 -4.69
C GLN A 130 -19.60 9.39 -5.50
N ALA A 131 -18.73 8.60 -6.14
CA ALA A 131 -17.66 9.08 -6.99
C ALA A 131 -18.19 9.78 -8.25
N GLU A 132 -19.27 9.29 -8.87
CA GLU A 132 -19.94 9.98 -9.98
C GLU A 132 -20.50 11.35 -9.57
N LYS A 133 -21.09 11.43 -8.37
CA LYS A 133 -21.68 12.67 -7.85
C LYS A 133 -20.66 13.69 -7.36
N LEU A 134 -19.61 13.25 -6.67
CA LEU A 134 -18.67 14.12 -5.97
C LEU A 134 -17.35 14.30 -6.72
N GLY A 135 -17.01 13.37 -7.60
CA GLY A 135 -15.64 13.15 -8.07
C GLY A 135 -14.85 12.25 -7.09
N SER A 136 -13.85 11.53 -7.63
CA SER A 136 -13.07 10.54 -6.88
C SER A 136 -12.41 11.11 -5.63
N ILE A 137 -11.72 12.24 -5.76
CA ILE A 137 -10.97 12.85 -4.65
C ILE A 137 -11.91 13.33 -3.54
N ALA A 138 -12.99 14.04 -3.89
CA ALA A 138 -13.97 14.50 -2.90
C ALA A 138 -14.69 13.32 -2.21
N ALA A 139 -14.91 12.20 -2.91
CA ALA A 139 -15.41 10.98 -2.29
C ALA A 139 -14.42 10.40 -1.27
N VAL A 140 -13.13 10.34 -1.61
CA VAL A 140 -12.07 9.92 -0.65
C VAL A 140 -12.05 10.85 0.57
N GLU A 141 -12.01 12.17 0.38
CA GLU A 141 -12.01 13.10 1.50
C GLU A 141 -13.25 12.94 2.39
N LYS A 142 -14.43 12.82 1.78
CA LYS A 142 -15.68 12.67 2.52
C LYS A 142 -15.71 11.37 3.32
N TYR A 143 -15.41 10.23 2.68
CA TYR A 143 -15.68 8.92 3.27
C TYR A 143 -14.49 8.36 4.04
N VAL A 144 -13.24 8.65 3.65
CA VAL A 144 -12.05 8.18 4.38
C VAL A 144 -11.67 9.16 5.48
N PHE A 145 -11.61 10.45 5.15
CA PHE A 145 -11.12 11.48 6.07
C PHE A 145 -12.24 12.14 6.88
N GLY A 146 -13.51 11.87 6.54
CA GLY A 146 -14.65 12.18 7.39
C GLY A 146 -14.64 11.35 8.68
N ASP A 147 -15.28 11.88 9.72
CA ASP A 147 -15.28 11.29 11.06
C ASP A 147 -16.40 10.24 11.25
N GLU A 148 -16.70 9.47 10.20
CA GLU A 148 -17.77 8.46 10.20
C GLU A 148 -17.23 7.02 10.11
N HIS A 149 -17.83 6.11 10.88
CA HIS A 149 -17.64 4.64 10.79
C HIS A 149 -16.19 4.13 10.90
N ASP A 150 -15.29 4.92 11.52
CA ASP A 150 -13.85 4.64 11.64
C ASP A 150 -13.14 4.45 10.29
N MET A 151 -13.67 5.01 9.19
CA MET A 151 -13.16 4.77 7.84
C MET A 151 -11.68 5.10 7.68
N PHE A 152 -11.19 6.18 8.29
CA PHE A 152 -9.76 6.50 8.30
C PHE A 152 -8.91 5.38 8.92
N LYS A 153 -9.35 4.85 10.07
CA LYS A 153 -8.64 3.78 10.78
C LYS A 153 -8.66 2.48 9.97
N ARG A 154 -9.77 2.20 9.27
CA ARG A 154 -9.90 1.05 8.36
C ARG A 154 -9.02 1.19 7.12
N PHE A 155 -8.95 2.40 6.56
CA PHE A 155 -8.14 2.73 5.39
C PHE A 155 -6.64 2.52 5.63
N MET A 156 -6.19 2.83 6.85
CA MET A 156 -4.81 2.56 7.28
C MET A 156 -4.58 1.10 7.73
N SER A 157 -5.64 0.29 7.86
CA SER A 157 -5.53 -1.12 8.27
C SER A 157 -5.19 -2.06 7.11
N GLY A 158 -5.03 -3.35 7.42
CA GLY A 158 -4.84 -4.38 6.41
C GLY A 158 -3.55 -4.20 5.60
N ALA A 159 -2.40 -3.96 6.26
CA ALA A 159 -1.09 -3.82 5.58
C ALA A 159 -1.09 -2.81 4.41
N TYR A 160 -1.77 -1.67 4.59
CA TYR A 160 -1.87 -0.58 3.61
C TYR A 160 -2.61 -0.91 2.31
N HIS A 161 -3.31 -2.05 2.19
CA HIS A 161 -3.93 -2.43 0.91
C HIS A 161 -4.92 -1.38 0.40
N CYS A 162 -5.78 -0.84 1.27
CA CYS A 162 -6.69 0.25 0.90
C CYS A 162 -5.95 1.52 0.47
N LEU A 163 -4.87 1.88 1.18
CA LEU A 163 -4.03 3.04 0.84
C LEU A 163 -3.33 2.85 -0.51
N ILE A 164 -2.81 1.66 -0.78
CA ILE A 164 -2.17 1.31 -2.06
C ILE A 164 -3.21 1.34 -3.18
N HIS A 165 -4.37 0.73 -2.98
CA HIS A 165 -5.40 0.58 -4.00
C HIS A 165 -6.01 1.92 -4.41
N ILE A 166 -6.42 2.75 -3.44
CA ILE A 166 -6.85 4.14 -3.71
C ILE A 166 -5.66 4.95 -4.27
N GLY A 167 -4.43 4.66 -3.84
CA GLY A 167 -3.22 5.32 -4.31
C GLY A 167 -3.01 5.16 -5.82
N TYR A 168 -3.18 3.94 -6.34
CA TYR A 168 -3.22 3.67 -7.78
C TYR A 168 -4.37 4.44 -8.46
N GLY A 169 -5.54 4.49 -7.82
CA GLY A 169 -6.68 5.26 -8.31
C GLY A 169 -6.39 6.75 -8.48
N ILE A 170 -5.67 7.36 -7.54
CA ILE A 170 -5.27 8.76 -7.61
C ILE A 170 -4.14 8.94 -8.63
N GLU A 171 -3.09 8.12 -8.54
CA GLU A 171 -1.89 8.19 -9.39
C GLU A 171 -2.24 8.13 -10.89
N PHE A 172 -3.18 7.27 -11.27
CA PHE A 172 -3.58 7.07 -12.66
C PHE A 172 -4.89 7.76 -13.03
N ASP A 173 -5.51 8.56 -12.14
CA ASP A 173 -6.86 9.12 -12.35
C ASP A 173 -7.88 8.05 -12.80
N LEU A 174 -7.96 6.97 -12.01
CA LEU A 174 -8.81 5.80 -12.21
C LEU A 174 -9.92 5.74 -11.16
N PRO A 175 -11.13 6.29 -11.45
CA PRO A 175 -12.28 6.17 -10.59
C PRO A 175 -12.63 4.73 -10.20
N ILE A 176 -12.38 3.75 -11.08
CA ILE A 176 -12.66 2.34 -10.80
C ILE A 176 -11.90 1.82 -9.58
N MET A 177 -10.60 2.13 -9.50
CA MET A 177 -9.73 1.78 -8.38
C MET A 177 -10.14 2.54 -7.11
N VAL A 178 -10.48 3.83 -7.23
CA VAL A 178 -10.94 4.60 -6.05
C VAL A 178 -12.21 4.00 -5.44
N VAL A 179 -13.14 3.57 -6.30
CA VAL A 179 -14.40 2.94 -5.87
C VAL A 179 -14.16 1.60 -5.18
N GLU A 180 -13.32 0.74 -5.77
CA GLU A 180 -12.96 -0.55 -5.17
C GLU A 180 -12.25 -0.36 -3.84
N GLY A 181 -11.28 0.56 -3.76
CA GLY A 181 -10.54 0.84 -2.52
C GLY A 181 -11.40 1.45 -1.41
N LEU A 182 -12.41 2.26 -1.75
CA LEU A 182 -13.41 2.74 -0.78
C LEU A 182 -14.29 1.59 -0.26
N ALA A 183 -14.71 0.68 -1.15
CA ALA A 183 -15.46 -0.50 -0.76
C ALA A 183 -14.63 -1.42 0.14
N GLU A 184 -13.38 -1.69 -0.26
CA GLU A 184 -12.39 -2.44 0.52
C GLU A 184 -12.18 -1.82 1.91
N THR A 185 -12.06 -0.49 1.99
CA THR A 185 -11.94 0.24 3.26
C THR A 185 -13.13 -0.06 4.19
N ALA A 186 -14.36 -0.05 3.68
CA ALA A 186 -15.55 -0.35 4.48
C ALA A 186 -15.61 -1.84 4.93
N LEU A 187 -15.02 -2.74 4.15
CA LEU A 187 -14.90 -4.16 4.50
C LEU A 187 -13.82 -4.44 5.55
N HIS A 188 -12.83 -3.57 5.71
CA HIS A 188 -11.75 -3.76 6.66
C HIS A 188 -12.13 -3.46 8.09
N LYS A 189 -11.66 -4.28 9.03
CA LYS A 189 -11.64 -3.92 10.46
C LYS A 189 -10.60 -2.81 10.72
N PRO A 190 -10.85 -1.86 11.63
CA PRO A 190 -9.90 -0.81 12.01
C PRO A 190 -8.81 -1.37 12.96
N THR A 191 -8.06 -2.38 12.52
CA THR A 191 -7.11 -3.12 13.36
C THR A 191 -5.96 -2.27 13.91
N VAL A 192 -5.60 -1.19 13.22
CA VAL A 192 -4.56 -0.25 13.66
C VAL A 192 -5.11 1.02 14.29
N GLY A 193 -6.41 1.03 14.63
CA GLY A 193 -7.09 2.21 15.16
C GLY A 193 -6.47 2.77 16.45
N ALA A 194 -5.75 1.95 17.21
CA ALA A 194 -5.06 2.36 18.43
C ALA A 194 -3.92 3.37 18.19
N LEU A 195 -3.40 3.48 16.96
CA LEU A 195 -2.39 4.48 16.60
C LEU A 195 -2.97 5.87 16.31
N TYR A 196 -4.29 5.98 16.16
CA TYR A 196 -4.92 7.18 15.63
C TYR A 196 -5.88 7.77 16.68
N PRO A 197 -5.38 8.66 17.56
CA PRO A 197 -6.25 9.39 18.46
C PRO A 197 -7.27 10.21 17.66
N ASP A 198 -8.43 10.49 18.27
CA ASP A 198 -9.50 11.27 17.62
C ASP A 198 -8.99 12.64 17.14
N ASP A 199 -8.04 13.22 17.88
CA ASP A 199 -7.28 14.39 17.46
C ASP A 199 -5.85 14.00 17.05
N ILE A 200 -5.66 13.82 15.75
CA ILE A 200 -4.37 13.43 15.16
C ILE A 200 -3.29 14.53 15.27
N SER A 201 -3.66 15.77 15.61
CA SER A 201 -2.68 16.82 15.87
C SER A 201 -1.77 16.46 17.04
N LYS A 202 -2.26 15.63 17.97
CA LYS A 202 -1.53 15.08 19.11
C LYS A 202 -0.39 14.13 18.72
N LEU A 203 -0.28 13.74 17.44
CA LEU A 203 0.89 13.01 16.91
C LEU A 203 2.03 13.96 16.51
N SER A 204 2.12 15.16 17.08
CA SER A 204 3.29 16.03 16.98
C SER A 204 3.47 16.83 18.26
N LEU A 205 4.72 16.90 18.74
CA LEU A 205 5.13 17.78 19.82
C LEU A 205 5.53 19.13 19.23
N GLU A 206 5.05 20.23 19.82
CA GLU A 206 5.24 21.60 19.28
C GLU A 206 6.71 22.05 19.23
N ASN A 207 7.61 21.41 19.99
CA ASN A 207 9.02 21.83 20.13
C ASN A 207 10.04 20.76 19.70
N GLU A 208 9.60 19.70 19.03
CA GLU A 208 10.49 18.66 18.48
C GLU A 208 10.25 18.51 16.97
N ASN A 209 11.33 18.38 16.20
CA ASN A 209 11.28 18.08 14.77
C ASN A 209 12.48 17.22 14.39
N LEU A 210 12.54 16.04 14.97
CA LEU A 210 13.53 15.05 14.59
C LEU A 210 13.22 14.51 13.20
N THR A 211 14.26 14.13 12.48
CA THR A 211 14.11 13.31 11.28
C THR A 211 13.66 11.90 11.64
N THR A 212 12.98 11.25 10.70
CA THR A 212 12.54 9.85 10.81
C THR A 212 13.70 8.89 11.08
N GLU A 213 14.89 9.15 10.52
CA GLU A 213 16.09 8.37 10.81
C GLU A 213 16.61 8.56 12.23
N GLU A 214 16.65 9.80 12.73
CA GLU A 214 17.03 10.07 14.12
C GLU A 214 16.08 9.36 15.09
N ILE A 215 14.77 9.37 14.78
CA ILE A 215 13.77 8.64 15.55
C ILE A 215 14.04 7.14 15.54
N VAL A 216 14.27 6.55 14.36
CA VAL A 216 14.57 5.11 14.27
C VAL A 216 15.83 4.75 15.06
N ARG A 217 16.90 5.55 14.98
CA ARG A 217 18.12 5.35 15.80
C ARG A 217 17.80 5.36 17.29
N GLN A 218 17.04 6.35 17.76
CA GLN A 218 16.65 6.40 19.18
C GLN A 218 15.77 5.21 19.59
N VAL A 219 14.92 4.68 18.70
CA VAL A 219 14.09 3.50 18.99
C VAL A 219 14.91 2.22 19.04
N VAL A 220 15.98 2.09 18.23
CA VAL A 220 16.93 0.96 18.35
C VAL A 220 17.55 0.93 19.74
N ASP A 221 17.99 2.10 20.25
CA ASP A 221 18.71 2.21 21.52
C ASP A 221 17.82 2.15 22.78
N ASP A 222 16.50 2.29 22.63
CA ASP A 222 15.57 2.32 23.76
C ASP A 222 15.17 0.92 24.24
N LYS A 223 15.70 0.57 25.42
CA LYS A 223 15.46 -0.72 26.09
C LYS A 223 14.01 -0.95 26.50
N ARG A 224 13.16 0.07 26.53
CA ARG A 224 11.70 -0.09 26.78
C ARG A 224 11.05 -1.00 25.73
N PHE A 225 11.62 -1.09 24.53
CA PHE A 225 11.14 -1.98 23.47
C PHE A 225 11.63 -3.43 23.58
N ASP A 226 12.66 -3.75 24.38
CA ASP A 226 13.32 -5.07 24.36
C ASP A 226 12.40 -6.23 24.74
N ASN A 227 11.38 -5.97 25.57
CA ASN A 227 10.39 -6.97 26.00
C ASN A 227 8.98 -6.67 25.48
N MET A 228 8.86 -5.77 24.51
CA MET A 228 7.55 -5.36 23.98
C MET A 228 6.86 -6.47 23.19
N LEU A 229 7.63 -7.31 22.49
CA LEU A 229 7.14 -8.46 21.73
C LEU A 229 8.22 -9.54 21.62
N SER A 230 7.77 -10.76 21.36
CA SER A 230 8.58 -11.97 21.20
C SER A 230 8.45 -12.56 19.79
N PHE A 231 9.38 -13.44 19.41
CA PHE A 231 9.31 -14.14 18.13
C PHE A 231 8.03 -15.00 17.99
N SER A 232 7.53 -15.57 19.08
CA SER A 232 6.31 -16.41 19.07
C SER A 232 5.00 -15.64 18.95
N ASP A 233 5.01 -14.31 19.09
CA ASP A 233 3.80 -13.51 18.98
C ASP A 233 3.25 -13.53 17.55
N SER A 234 1.93 -13.68 17.43
CA SER A 234 1.25 -13.70 16.13
C SER A 234 -0.23 -13.27 16.25
N PRO A 235 -0.69 -12.28 15.46
CA PRO A 235 0.11 -11.34 14.68
C PRO A 235 0.91 -10.38 15.57
N LYS A 236 2.20 -10.16 15.30
CA LYS A 236 3.08 -9.30 16.10
C LYS A 236 2.59 -7.85 16.19
N LEU A 237 2.01 -7.33 15.10
CA LEU A 237 1.42 -5.99 15.10
C LEU A 237 0.32 -5.85 16.16
N ASN A 238 -0.46 -6.90 16.45
CA ASN A 238 -1.51 -6.83 17.47
C ASN A 238 -0.93 -6.63 18.88
N VAL A 239 0.29 -7.10 19.15
CA VAL A 239 0.98 -6.84 20.42
C VAL A 239 1.34 -5.37 20.52
N VAL A 240 1.84 -4.78 19.42
CA VAL A 240 2.10 -3.35 19.33
C VAL A 240 0.82 -2.53 19.51
N MET A 241 -0.29 -2.94 18.89
CA MET A 241 -1.57 -2.23 19.01
C MET A 241 -2.17 -2.29 20.42
N LYS A 242 -1.82 -3.29 21.23
CA LYS A 242 -2.24 -3.35 22.64
C LYS A 242 -1.47 -2.36 23.53
N ASN A 243 -0.28 -1.93 23.10
CA ASN A 243 0.59 -1.01 23.84
C ASN A 243 1.20 0.03 22.88
N PRO A 244 0.38 0.88 22.24
CA PRO A 244 0.85 1.77 21.17
C PRO A 244 1.64 2.97 21.70
N ASP A 245 1.52 3.30 23.00
CA ASP A 245 2.00 4.54 23.60
C ASP A 245 3.47 4.83 23.31
N LEU A 246 4.33 3.81 23.38
CA LEU A 246 5.75 3.97 23.11
C LEU A 246 6.03 4.28 21.64
N VAL A 247 5.30 3.63 20.71
CA VAL A 247 5.38 3.97 19.28
C VAL A 247 4.89 5.40 19.05
N LEU A 248 3.79 5.80 19.70
CA LEU A 248 3.21 7.13 19.55
C LEU A 248 4.10 8.23 20.16
N GLU A 249 4.76 7.95 21.27
CA GLU A 249 5.77 8.84 21.88
C GLU A 249 6.83 9.20 20.83
N TYR A 250 7.41 8.20 20.18
CA TYR A 250 8.43 8.43 19.14
C TYR A 250 7.86 9.02 17.86
N ALA A 251 6.68 8.58 17.42
CA ALA A 251 6.01 9.15 16.25
C ALA A 251 5.74 10.66 16.43
N SER A 252 5.43 11.08 17.66
CA SER A 252 5.15 12.48 17.99
C SER A 252 6.36 13.41 17.92
N LYS A 253 7.58 12.88 17.88
CA LYS A 253 8.81 13.68 17.71
C LYS A 253 9.04 14.14 16.27
N TRP A 254 8.27 13.59 15.32
CA TRP A 254 8.29 14.00 13.93
C TRP A 254 7.22 15.06 13.67
N SER A 255 7.62 16.20 13.10
CA SER A 255 6.73 17.31 12.83
C SER A 255 6.36 17.39 11.34
N VAL A 256 5.07 17.59 11.08
CA VAL A 256 4.50 17.79 9.74
C VAL A 256 3.42 18.84 9.82
N ASP A 257 3.46 19.79 8.89
CA ASP A 257 2.47 20.84 8.72
C ASP A 257 2.14 21.10 7.24
N GLU A 258 1.25 22.04 6.99
CA GLU A 258 0.75 22.36 5.65
C GLU A 258 1.79 22.99 4.70
N THR A 259 2.97 23.35 5.19
CA THR A 259 4.03 24.04 4.46
C THR A 259 5.18 23.12 4.05
N ASN A 260 5.34 21.95 4.68
CA ASN A 260 6.45 21.02 4.45
C ASN A 260 6.03 19.63 3.92
N LEU A 261 4.79 19.48 3.45
CA LEU A 261 4.21 18.19 3.00
C LEU A 261 5.10 17.41 2.02
N GLU A 262 5.69 18.08 1.03
CA GLU A 262 6.50 17.44 -0.02
C GLU A 262 7.83 16.90 0.53
N GLU A 263 8.50 17.70 1.36
CA GLU A 263 9.72 17.29 2.08
C GLU A 263 9.44 16.08 2.96
N LYS A 264 8.36 16.13 3.74
CA LYS A 264 7.97 15.08 4.70
C LYS A 264 7.51 13.80 4.00
N ALA A 265 6.86 13.89 2.84
CA ALA A 265 6.56 12.73 2.02
C ALA A 265 7.83 12.07 1.48
N ASN A 266 8.80 12.85 0.99
CA ASN A 266 10.10 12.32 0.53
C ASN A 266 10.88 11.68 1.67
N GLU A 267 10.83 12.28 2.86
CA GLU A 267 11.45 11.75 4.07
C GLU A 267 10.89 10.35 4.42
N LEU A 268 9.55 10.17 4.38
CA LEU A 268 8.94 8.85 4.59
C LEU A 268 9.23 7.84 3.48
N ILE A 269 9.32 8.28 2.22
CA ILE A 269 9.72 7.41 1.11
C ILE A 269 11.14 6.90 1.34
N HIS A 270 12.05 7.78 1.73
CA HIS A 270 13.43 7.41 2.05
C HIS A 270 13.48 6.44 3.23
N LEU A 271 12.79 6.76 4.33
CA LEU A 271 12.72 5.89 5.49
C LEU A 271 12.25 4.48 5.13
N ALA A 272 11.18 4.35 4.33
CA ALA A 272 10.63 3.06 3.95
C ALA A 272 11.63 2.19 3.17
N VAL A 273 12.50 2.82 2.36
CA VAL A 273 13.63 2.13 1.71
C VAL A 273 14.66 1.72 2.76
N VAL A 274 15.07 2.65 3.62
CA VAL A 274 16.12 2.42 4.62
C VAL A 274 15.75 1.27 5.56
N VAL A 275 14.53 1.22 6.08
CA VAL A 275 14.11 0.15 7.01
C VAL A 275 13.95 -1.19 6.30
N PHE A 276 13.53 -1.21 5.03
CA PHE A 276 13.35 -2.46 4.28
C PHE A 276 14.70 -3.02 3.79
N ALA A 277 15.54 -2.16 3.20
CA ALA A 277 16.85 -2.52 2.69
C ALA A 277 17.85 -2.80 3.82
N GLY A 278 17.77 -2.01 4.89
CA GLY A 278 18.66 -2.07 6.03
C GLY A 278 18.46 -3.28 6.94
N ALA A 279 17.30 -3.93 6.88
CA ALA A 279 16.98 -5.06 7.75
C ALA A 279 17.74 -6.36 7.41
N GLN A 280 18.81 -6.30 6.60
CA GLN A 280 19.62 -7.45 6.23
C GLN A 280 20.73 -7.75 7.24
N ARG A 281 21.14 -9.03 7.32
CA ARG A 281 22.42 -9.40 7.95
C ARG A 281 23.49 -9.54 6.87
N PRO A 282 24.62 -8.81 6.95
CA PRO A 282 25.66 -8.82 5.90
C PRO A 282 26.25 -10.21 5.63
N ASP A 283 26.31 -11.07 6.64
CA ASP A 283 26.88 -12.42 6.59
C ASP A 283 25.89 -13.49 6.09
N LYS A 284 24.61 -13.14 5.92
CA LYS A 284 23.53 -14.05 5.51
C LYS A 284 23.02 -13.73 4.11
N ASP A 285 22.50 -14.76 3.43
CA ASP A 285 21.75 -14.61 2.17
C ASP A 285 20.52 -13.70 2.37
N LEU A 286 19.96 -13.22 1.24
CA LEU A 286 18.86 -12.24 1.26
C LEU A 286 17.62 -12.79 1.96
N ASN A 287 17.08 -12.00 2.89
CA ASN A 287 15.88 -12.29 3.66
C ASN A 287 15.00 -11.03 3.73
N LEU A 288 14.03 -10.91 2.83
CA LEU A 288 13.24 -9.70 2.64
C LEU A 288 11.93 -9.79 3.41
N ASP A 289 11.60 -8.77 4.20
CA ASP A 289 10.39 -8.77 5.03
C ASP A 289 9.13 -8.32 4.27
N PHE A 290 8.05 -9.09 4.38
CA PHE A 290 6.78 -8.82 3.70
C PHE A 290 6.13 -7.51 4.16
N PHE A 291 6.17 -7.18 5.45
CA PHE A 291 5.49 -6.00 5.97
C PHE A 291 6.30 -4.72 5.75
N LEU A 292 7.64 -4.79 5.84
CA LEU A 292 8.51 -3.65 5.47
C LEU A 292 8.47 -3.38 3.96
N MET A 293 8.28 -4.42 3.15
CA MET A 293 7.99 -4.22 1.73
C MET A 293 6.69 -3.43 1.52
N HIS A 294 5.65 -3.66 2.33
CA HIS A 294 4.41 -2.88 2.27
C HIS A 294 4.60 -1.43 2.73
N THR A 295 5.49 -1.15 3.69
CA THR A 295 5.81 0.25 4.05
C THR A 295 6.41 1.01 2.86
N LEU A 296 7.25 0.34 2.04
CA LEU A 296 7.84 0.89 0.82
C LEU A 296 6.84 1.00 -0.34
N THR A 297 6.11 -0.07 -0.66
CA THR A 297 5.20 -0.04 -1.82
C THR A 297 4.04 0.94 -1.61
N SER A 298 3.62 1.15 -0.37
CA SER A 298 2.63 2.17 -0.02
C SER A 298 3.18 3.60 -0.03
N SER A 299 4.47 3.81 0.25
CA SER A 299 5.06 5.16 0.26
C SER A 299 5.13 5.81 -1.13
N LEU A 300 5.15 4.99 -2.18
CA LEU A 300 5.09 5.42 -3.59
C LEU A 300 3.97 6.44 -3.85
N PHE A 301 2.81 6.25 -3.22
CA PHE A 301 1.62 7.05 -3.50
C PHE A 301 1.53 8.36 -2.72
N LEU A 302 2.40 8.58 -1.71
CA LEU A 302 2.31 9.75 -0.85
C LEU A 302 2.33 11.08 -1.63
N PRO A 303 3.20 11.28 -2.64
CA PRO A 303 3.20 12.51 -3.41
C PRO A 303 1.92 12.69 -4.23
N SER A 304 1.28 11.62 -4.69
CA SER A 304 -0.02 11.71 -5.36
C SER A 304 -1.13 12.11 -4.38
N TYR A 305 -1.14 11.53 -3.18
CA TYR A 305 -2.10 11.89 -2.13
C TYR A 305 -1.97 13.35 -1.68
N ILE A 306 -0.76 13.82 -1.33
CA ILE A 306 -0.59 15.19 -0.81
C ILE A 306 -0.93 16.26 -1.86
N ASN A 307 -0.83 15.94 -3.15
CA ASN A 307 -1.20 16.83 -4.24
C ASN A 307 -2.70 16.80 -4.55
N ALA A 308 -3.41 15.71 -4.20
CA ALA A 308 -4.83 15.55 -4.46
C ALA A 308 -5.71 15.99 -3.28
N LEU A 309 -5.31 15.67 -2.04
CA LEU A 309 -6.07 15.96 -0.83
C LEU A 309 -5.96 17.42 -0.40
N SER A 310 -6.91 17.88 0.43
CA SER A 310 -6.72 19.11 1.21
C SER A 310 -5.48 19.00 2.10
N LYS A 311 -4.83 20.13 2.36
CA LYS A 311 -3.60 20.17 3.15
C LYS A 311 -3.76 19.56 4.54
N LYS A 312 -4.88 19.84 5.22
CA LYS A 312 -5.23 19.23 6.51
C LYS A 312 -5.27 17.69 6.43
N ASN A 313 -5.92 17.13 5.41
CA ASN A 313 -6.00 15.68 5.21
C ASN A 313 -4.64 15.08 4.81
N ALA A 314 -3.85 15.80 4.04
CA ALA A 314 -2.47 15.41 3.73
C ALA A 314 -1.58 15.35 4.98
N VAL A 315 -1.66 16.33 5.89
CA VAL A 315 -0.98 16.29 7.20
C VAL A 315 -1.44 15.08 8.01
N LYS A 316 -2.76 14.86 8.13
CA LYS A 316 -3.35 13.71 8.82
C LYS A 316 -2.82 12.38 8.26
N LEU A 317 -2.75 12.25 6.93
CA LEU A 317 -2.23 11.07 6.24
C LEU A 317 -0.76 10.82 6.56
N LEU A 318 0.10 11.84 6.43
CA LEU A 318 1.54 11.67 6.65
C LEU A 318 1.84 11.27 8.10
N LYS A 319 1.22 11.93 9.10
CA LYS A 319 1.36 11.56 10.51
C LYS A 319 0.92 10.12 10.77
N ALA A 320 -0.24 9.73 10.23
CA ALA A 320 -0.76 8.37 10.37
C ALA A 320 0.13 7.32 9.69
N LYS A 321 0.69 7.66 8.52
CA LYS A 321 1.60 6.80 7.77
C LYS A 321 2.89 6.56 8.55
N PHE A 322 3.50 7.60 9.11
CA PHE A 322 4.73 7.45 9.88
C PHE A 322 4.52 6.61 11.14
N ALA A 323 3.47 6.89 11.91
CA ALA A 323 3.16 6.10 13.11
C ALA A 323 2.99 4.61 12.81
N LEU A 324 2.36 4.28 11.67
CA LEU A 324 2.17 2.90 11.25
C LEU A 324 3.44 2.26 10.66
N ASP A 325 4.27 3.01 9.93
CA ASP A 325 5.57 2.53 9.47
C ASP A 325 6.47 2.15 10.65
N LEU A 326 6.49 3.01 11.69
CA LEU A 326 7.21 2.75 12.93
C LEU A 326 6.62 1.53 13.66
N ALA A 327 5.30 1.41 13.74
CA ALA A 327 4.64 0.25 14.35
C ALA A 327 4.96 -1.05 13.62
N TYR A 328 4.96 -1.06 12.28
CA TYR A 328 5.34 -2.23 11.51
C TYR A 328 6.80 -2.58 11.76
N TRP A 329 7.73 -1.64 11.64
CA TRP A 329 9.15 -1.91 11.89
C TRP A 329 9.42 -2.41 13.31
N VAL A 330 8.78 -1.83 14.32
CA VAL A 330 8.81 -2.34 15.70
C VAL A 330 8.26 -3.76 15.78
N SER A 331 7.12 -4.04 15.14
CA SER A 331 6.52 -5.38 15.12
C SER A 331 7.40 -6.44 14.42
N ARG A 332 8.40 -6.01 13.64
CA ARG A 332 9.39 -6.91 13.03
C ARG A 332 10.61 -7.15 13.90
N GLY A 333 10.64 -6.63 15.12
CA GLY A 333 11.75 -6.75 16.05
C GLY A 333 12.77 -5.63 15.96
N ARG A 334 12.44 -4.49 15.34
CA ARG A 334 13.33 -3.32 15.18
C ARG A 334 14.72 -3.70 14.63
N PRO A 335 14.81 -4.39 13.48
CA PRO A 335 16.10 -4.79 12.92
C PRO A 335 17.03 -3.58 12.81
N SER A 336 18.28 -3.75 13.24
CA SER A 336 19.34 -2.77 13.00
C SER A 336 19.45 -2.48 11.51
N ILE A 337 19.77 -1.23 11.17
CA ILE A 337 19.88 -0.79 9.78
C ILE A 337 21.32 -0.98 9.30
N ASP A 338 21.51 -1.86 8.31
CA ASP A 338 22.75 -2.04 7.57
C ASP A 338 22.49 -2.00 6.06
N LEU A 339 22.97 -0.93 5.40
CA LEU A 339 22.75 -0.68 3.97
C LEU A 339 23.83 -1.27 3.07
N THR A 340 24.89 -1.88 3.62
CA THR A 340 26.06 -2.40 2.88
C THR A 340 25.65 -3.36 1.77
N VAL A 341 24.63 -4.18 2.03
CA VAL A 341 24.11 -5.15 1.05
C VAL A 341 23.42 -4.43 -0.11
N ALA A 342 22.60 -3.42 0.19
CA ALA A 342 21.89 -2.65 -0.82
C ALA A 342 22.87 -1.86 -1.69
N GLU A 343 23.85 -1.17 -1.09
CA GLU A 343 24.90 -0.44 -1.81
C GLU A 343 25.63 -1.35 -2.81
N LYS A 344 26.10 -2.53 -2.37
CA LYS A 344 26.79 -3.51 -3.23
C LYS A 344 25.90 -3.99 -4.38
N MET A 345 24.63 -4.28 -4.10
CA MET A 345 23.68 -4.72 -5.13
C MET A 345 23.35 -3.58 -6.11
N GLY A 346 23.22 -2.35 -5.63
CA GLY A 346 22.94 -1.16 -6.42
C GLY A 346 24.10 -0.73 -7.31
N ALA A 347 25.33 -1.07 -6.95
CA ALA A 347 26.51 -0.94 -7.79
C ALA A 347 26.62 -2.04 -8.86
N LYS A 348 26.02 -3.21 -8.61
CA LYS A 348 26.11 -4.39 -9.49
C LYS A 348 25.05 -4.40 -10.60
N TYR A 349 23.84 -3.89 -10.34
CA TYR A 349 22.71 -3.97 -11.26
C TYR A 349 22.28 -2.60 -11.77
N SER A 350 22.00 -2.50 -13.07
CA SER A 350 21.39 -1.32 -13.68
C SER A 350 19.86 -1.33 -13.54
N TRP A 351 19.23 -0.16 -13.67
CA TRP A 351 17.76 -0.08 -13.68
C TRP A 351 17.13 -0.88 -14.83
N ASP A 352 17.76 -0.91 -16.00
CA ASP A 352 17.22 -1.62 -17.16
C ASP A 352 17.17 -3.13 -16.91
N GLU A 353 18.22 -3.70 -16.29
CA GLU A 353 18.23 -5.11 -15.87
C GLU A 353 17.17 -5.39 -14.81
N ILE A 354 17.10 -4.55 -13.76
CA ILE A 354 16.14 -4.71 -12.66
C ILE A 354 14.70 -4.65 -13.19
N ILE A 355 14.38 -3.66 -14.01
CA ILE A 355 13.03 -3.49 -14.58
C ILE A 355 12.68 -4.66 -15.50
N LYS A 356 13.61 -5.12 -16.33
CA LYS A 356 13.40 -6.28 -17.20
C LYS A 356 13.06 -7.52 -16.38
N ILE A 357 13.86 -7.85 -15.36
CA ILE A 357 13.60 -9.02 -14.49
C ILE A 357 12.30 -8.83 -13.71
N GLY A 358 12.05 -7.63 -13.19
CA GLY A 358 10.84 -7.32 -12.43
C GLY A 358 9.56 -7.52 -13.24
N ASN A 359 9.53 -7.05 -14.49
CA ASN A 359 8.37 -7.19 -15.38
C ASN A 359 8.05 -8.65 -15.76
N GLU A 360 9.06 -9.53 -15.73
CA GLU A 360 8.90 -10.97 -15.98
C GLU A 360 8.50 -11.76 -14.73
N SER A 361 8.49 -11.12 -13.55
CA SER A 361 8.17 -11.79 -12.30
C SER A 361 6.75 -12.36 -12.28
N ARG A 362 6.59 -13.46 -11.56
CA ARG A 362 5.27 -14.03 -11.22
C ARG A 362 4.75 -13.54 -9.88
N ASP A 363 5.61 -12.93 -9.07
CA ASP A 363 5.20 -12.34 -7.80
C ASP A 363 4.74 -10.89 -8.05
N ASP A 364 3.49 -10.62 -7.73
CA ASP A 364 2.85 -9.32 -7.98
C ASP A 364 3.49 -8.16 -7.19
N HIS A 365 4.26 -8.46 -6.13
CA HIS A 365 4.91 -7.43 -5.31
C HIS A 365 6.20 -6.92 -5.94
N VAL A 366 6.89 -7.75 -6.73
CA VAL A 366 8.20 -7.40 -7.29
C VAL A 366 8.12 -6.14 -8.16
N PRO A 367 7.22 -6.00 -9.16
CA PRO A 367 7.08 -4.77 -9.92
C PRO A 367 6.76 -3.55 -9.04
N LYS A 368 6.00 -3.71 -7.95
CA LYS A 368 5.66 -2.62 -7.02
C LYS A 368 6.90 -2.13 -6.28
N VAL A 369 7.74 -3.04 -5.80
CA VAL A 369 9.00 -2.69 -5.14
C VAL A 369 9.93 -1.97 -6.10
N VAL A 370 10.08 -2.47 -7.33
CA VAL A 370 10.91 -1.83 -8.35
C VAL A 370 10.41 -0.41 -8.65
N ARG A 371 9.09 -0.20 -8.77
CA ARG A 371 8.50 1.15 -8.93
C ARG A 371 8.79 2.05 -7.75
N ALA A 372 8.49 1.58 -6.54
CA ALA A 372 8.64 2.37 -5.32
C ALA A 372 10.11 2.80 -5.11
N ALA A 373 11.05 1.87 -5.30
CA ALA A 373 12.47 2.16 -5.18
C ALA A 373 12.97 3.11 -6.26
N LYS A 374 12.59 2.91 -7.53
CA LYS A 374 12.96 3.83 -8.62
C LYS A 374 12.38 5.22 -8.39
N PHE A 375 11.16 5.31 -7.89
CA PHE A 375 10.54 6.59 -7.54
C PHE A 375 11.29 7.28 -6.41
N ALA A 376 11.67 6.53 -5.37
CA ALA A 376 12.46 7.04 -4.26
C ALA A 376 13.79 7.65 -4.76
N GLU A 377 14.49 6.99 -5.68
CA GLU A 377 15.72 7.52 -6.29
C GLU A 377 15.47 8.85 -7.02
N VAL A 378 14.41 8.92 -7.84
CA VAL A 378 14.06 10.14 -8.57
C VAL A 378 13.76 11.31 -7.62
N ARG A 379 13.12 11.05 -6.47
CA ARG A 379 12.73 12.09 -5.51
C ARG A 379 13.85 12.48 -4.55
N CYS A 380 14.69 11.53 -4.16
CA CYS A 380 15.62 11.68 -3.06
C CYS A 380 17.10 11.67 -3.50
N GLY A 381 17.39 11.51 -4.80
CA GLY A 381 18.73 11.33 -5.36
C GLY A 381 19.22 9.88 -5.27
N ASP A 382 20.42 9.58 -5.80
CA ASP A 382 20.95 8.20 -5.92
C ASP A 382 21.25 7.52 -4.57
N LYS A 383 21.68 8.27 -3.56
CA LYS A 383 22.02 7.79 -2.20
C LYS A 383 22.88 6.51 -2.23
N GLU A 384 23.99 6.55 -2.97
CA GLU A 384 24.95 5.44 -3.07
C GLU A 384 24.32 4.14 -3.63
N GLY A 385 23.31 4.30 -4.48
CA GLY A 385 22.63 3.20 -5.15
C GLY A 385 21.73 2.36 -4.24
N ILE A 386 21.44 2.74 -3.00
CA ILE A 386 20.61 1.92 -2.09
C ILE A 386 19.21 1.62 -2.65
N TYR A 387 18.66 2.55 -3.44
CA TYR A 387 17.36 2.39 -4.11
C TYR A 387 17.41 1.33 -5.19
N ARG A 388 18.41 1.39 -6.08
CA ARG A 388 18.70 0.29 -7.01
C ARG A 388 18.96 -1.00 -6.25
N GLY A 389 19.69 -0.92 -5.14
CA GLY A 389 20.06 -2.01 -4.27
C GLY A 389 18.89 -2.83 -3.80
N ILE A 390 17.89 -2.20 -3.17
CA ILE A 390 16.71 -2.92 -2.67
C ILE A 390 15.85 -3.50 -3.80
N ALA A 391 15.77 -2.81 -4.94
CA ALA A 391 15.09 -3.33 -6.12
C ALA A 391 15.83 -4.56 -6.68
N ALA A 392 17.16 -4.50 -6.78
CA ALA A 392 18.03 -5.60 -7.21
C ALA A 392 17.94 -6.80 -6.26
N MET A 393 18.02 -6.58 -4.95
CA MET A 393 17.81 -7.61 -3.93
C MET A 393 16.46 -8.31 -4.11
N THR A 394 15.41 -7.53 -4.38
CA THR A 394 14.06 -8.06 -4.56
C THR A 394 13.93 -8.92 -5.81
N VAL A 395 14.38 -8.43 -6.98
CA VAL A 395 14.29 -9.22 -8.22
C VAL A 395 15.18 -10.47 -8.17
N VAL A 396 16.36 -10.39 -7.53
CA VAL A 396 17.24 -11.56 -7.36
C VAL A 396 16.58 -12.58 -6.45
N LYS A 397 16.18 -12.17 -5.24
CA LYS A 397 15.63 -13.10 -4.25
C LYS A 397 14.32 -13.73 -4.69
N ILE A 398 13.40 -12.94 -5.22
CA ILE A 398 12.03 -13.40 -5.47
C ILE A 398 11.91 -13.99 -6.88
N THR A 399 12.42 -13.29 -7.90
CA THR A 399 12.24 -13.72 -9.29
C THR A 399 13.31 -14.73 -9.73
N VAL A 400 14.58 -14.43 -9.51
CA VAL A 400 15.69 -15.28 -10.03
C VAL A 400 15.85 -16.55 -9.20
N GLU A 401 15.85 -16.43 -7.87
CA GLU A 401 16.04 -17.56 -6.96
C GLU A 401 14.73 -18.31 -6.63
N GLY A 402 13.57 -17.73 -6.96
CA GLY A 402 12.25 -18.30 -6.59
C GLY A 402 11.99 -18.28 -5.08
N GLY A 403 12.62 -17.35 -4.35
CA GLY A 403 12.45 -17.17 -2.92
C GLY A 403 11.09 -16.55 -2.55
N ARG A 404 10.92 -16.27 -1.25
CA ARG A 404 9.70 -15.68 -0.70
C ARG A 404 10.05 -14.60 0.33
N TYR A 405 9.11 -13.70 0.56
CA TYR A 405 9.20 -12.75 1.67
C TYR A 405 9.01 -13.45 3.02
N ASN A 406 9.79 -13.05 4.01
CA ASN A 406 9.64 -13.43 5.41
C ASN A 406 8.44 -12.72 6.03
N GLN A 407 7.64 -13.45 6.81
CA GLN A 407 6.45 -12.92 7.51
C GLN A 407 6.57 -12.98 9.04
N ASP A 408 7.67 -13.51 9.56
CA ASP A 408 7.85 -13.80 10.99
C ASP A 408 8.57 -12.69 11.77
N GLY A 409 9.47 -11.95 11.13
CA GLY A 409 10.05 -10.71 11.66
C GLY A 409 11.57 -10.70 11.55
N VAL A 410 12.11 -10.02 10.54
CA VAL A 410 13.55 -10.04 10.24
C VAL A 410 14.45 -9.43 11.33
N GLY A 411 13.92 -8.79 12.37
CA GLY A 411 14.67 -8.37 13.56
C GLY A 411 14.95 -9.50 14.56
N PHE A 412 14.25 -10.63 14.49
CA PHE A 412 14.44 -11.76 15.40
C PHE A 412 15.49 -12.75 14.87
N ASP A 413 16.36 -13.26 15.75
CA ASP A 413 17.43 -14.21 15.40
C ASP A 413 16.93 -15.50 14.75
N GLU A 414 15.75 -15.96 15.18
CA GLU A 414 15.08 -17.15 14.67
C GLU A 414 14.84 -17.08 13.15
N CYS A 415 14.59 -15.89 12.61
CA CYS A 415 14.41 -15.69 11.16
C CYS A 415 15.68 -15.90 10.33
N TRP A 416 16.84 -16.04 10.97
CA TRP A 416 18.15 -16.11 10.31
C TRP A 416 18.88 -17.43 10.52
N GLN A 417 18.37 -18.32 11.38
CA GLN A 417 18.99 -19.61 11.70
C GLN A 417 19.14 -20.48 10.45
N ASP A 418 18.09 -20.58 9.65
CA ASP A 418 18.05 -21.39 8.42
C ASP A 418 18.46 -20.62 7.16
N ILE A 419 18.79 -19.34 7.28
CA ILE A 419 19.29 -18.55 6.16
C ILE A 419 20.76 -18.89 5.94
N PRO A 420 21.16 -19.36 4.74
CA PRO A 420 22.55 -19.68 4.44
C PRO A 420 23.48 -18.47 4.58
N ALA A 421 24.78 -18.75 4.72
CA ALA A 421 25.79 -17.71 4.65
C ALA A 421 25.82 -17.09 3.23
N ARG A 422 26.09 -15.79 3.16
CA ARG A 422 26.14 -15.05 1.90
C ARG A 422 27.21 -15.61 0.98
N LYS A 423 26.83 -15.98 -0.24
CA LYS A 423 27.78 -16.35 -1.30
C LYS A 423 28.36 -15.09 -1.93
N TYR A 424 29.68 -14.88 -1.79
CA TYR A 424 30.41 -13.75 -2.39
C TYR A 424 30.71 -13.97 -3.87
#